data_AF-A0A7S2F0L0-F1
#
_entry.id   AF-A0A7S2F0L0-F1
#
_cell.length_a   1.000
_cell.length_b   1.000
_cell.length_c   1.000
_cell.angle_alpha   90.00
_cell.angle_beta   90.00
_cell.angle_gamma   90.00
#
_symmetry.space_group_name_H-M   'P 1'
#
loop_
_entity.id
_entity.type
_entity.pdbx_description
1 polymer ?
#
loop_
_entity_poly.entity_id
_entity_poly.type
_entity_poly.pdbx_seq_one_letter_code
_entity_poly.pdbx_strand_id
1 'polypeptide(L)'
;APQLRAVPPPVFPCHPVPWEAPISGAMSWSRLAVGLWGSLLLPGLAADPGLELLPRSGGGRPFPPVERMYDAQRHAMEEIREAARTASAAARPKLLEMLDSEAFRGRLRDCCAASGIAEWPAERLLGTLHENVNSAELVHNFENSHSGLTLEVLLNNVTDYLPTSWQMIYLGYYGPVLPSFGHPSSPADASEEGVYRLQPFSQPHDLPGSYEEASGRAQYVALNMLRVDTGNPAFGNVTAVMSPSYWDAIAAAPVDTGLYTFKCNETYMNTSGSRHVPMKVPIECADITPGVAGAMDHALLNNQLMWSKLDVLGHLFSRWYGHNETYTNISSPHIITYIESNILANVHFEDHGIKLLVGAFAPLFGTPRGQLLQQVAQRKGIALAWALGEGVVHMSMDSMNKTKPWRSSARMLDLTVAEPAGLNVSVSAASRAAFEGLWKSVAAERGPAGELSQAKARSLWASMVAEIPAGQVSVPAPGVCSDWSRCIGAAPHGECVCYRSERLEGFFV
;
A
#
# COMPACT_ATOMS: atom_id res chain seq x y z
N ALA A 1 -66.32 -12.69 13.72
CA ALA A 1 -64.86 -12.59 13.88
C ALA A 1 -64.37 -11.42 13.01
N PRO A 2 -63.67 -10.42 13.56
CA PRO A 2 -63.31 -9.22 12.82
C PRO A 2 -62.02 -9.43 12.01
N GLN A 3 -61.98 -8.82 10.82
CA GLN A 3 -60.85 -8.81 9.91
C GLN A 3 -59.73 -7.90 10.45
N LEU A 4 -58.53 -8.45 10.64
CA LEU A 4 -57.31 -7.70 10.93
C LEU A 4 -56.84 -7.01 9.64
N ARG A 5 -56.89 -5.68 9.63
CA ARG A 5 -56.27 -4.83 8.59
C ARG A 5 -54.76 -4.81 8.82
N ALA A 6 -54.00 -5.17 7.78
CA ALA A 6 -52.55 -4.99 7.76
C ALA A 6 -52.20 -3.49 7.79
N VAL A 7 -51.35 -3.11 8.74
CA VAL A 7 -50.74 -1.79 8.82
C VAL A 7 -49.55 -1.78 7.86
N PRO A 8 -49.48 -0.86 6.88
CA PRO A 8 -48.30 -0.75 6.02
C PRO A 8 -47.09 -0.25 6.84
N PRO A 9 -45.87 -0.70 6.53
CA PRO A 9 -44.67 -0.25 7.22
C PRO A 9 -44.44 1.26 7.04
N PRO A 10 -43.76 1.93 7.98
CA PRO A 10 -43.51 3.36 7.90
C PRO A 10 -42.63 3.67 6.68
N VAL A 11 -43.13 4.56 5.82
CA VAL A 11 -42.37 5.19 4.76
C VAL A 11 -41.46 6.22 5.40
N PHE A 12 -40.16 5.95 5.46
CA PHE A 12 -39.17 6.97 5.78
C PHE A 12 -38.97 7.86 4.55
N PRO A 13 -39.07 9.20 4.68
CA PRO A 13 -38.78 10.09 3.56
C PRO A 13 -37.27 10.06 3.29
N CYS A 14 -36.89 9.59 2.09
CA CYS A 14 -35.56 9.77 1.54
C CYS A 14 -35.35 11.26 1.25
N HIS A 15 -34.76 11.98 2.20
CA HIS A 15 -34.15 13.27 1.91
C HIS A 15 -32.71 13.03 1.45
N PRO A 16 -32.25 13.69 0.37
CA PRO A 16 -30.82 13.71 0.04
C PRO A 16 -30.08 14.37 1.20
N VAL A 17 -29.24 13.61 1.90
CA VAL A 17 -28.34 14.15 2.91
C VAL A 17 -27.25 14.94 2.17
N PRO A 18 -27.10 16.26 2.39
CA PRO A 18 -25.95 16.98 1.88
C PRO A 18 -24.70 16.42 2.55
N TRP A 19 -23.71 16.02 1.76
CA TRP A 19 -22.42 15.46 2.18
C TRP A 19 -21.51 16.43 3.00
N GLU A 20 -22.05 17.56 3.44
CA GLU A 20 -21.38 18.56 4.28
C GLU A 20 -21.86 18.54 5.74
N ALA A 21 -22.25 17.37 6.27
CA ALA A 21 -22.34 17.24 7.72
C ALA A 21 -20.90 17.18 8.27
N PRO A 22 -20.41 18.19 9.01
CA PRO A 22 -19.15 18.03 9.73
C PRO A 22 -19.32 16.82 10.66
N ILE A 23 -18.32 15.96 10.72
CA ILE A 23 -18.20 14.95 11.78
C ILE A 23 -18.01 15.74 13.09
N SER A 24 -19.11 16.29 13.64
CA SER A 24 -19.14 17.05 14.88
C SER A 24 -19.20 16.07 16.05
N GLY A 25 -18.10 15.34 16.17
CA GLY A 25 -17.74 14.42 17.24
C GLY A 25 -16.23 14.25 17.20
N ALA A 26 -15.51 15.36 17.04
CA ALA A 26 -14.07 15.41 16.81
C ALA A 26 -13.30 14.97 18.06
N MET A 27 -13.07 13.67 18.18
CA MET A 27 -11.85 13.18 18.84
C MET A 27 -10.67 13.61 17.98
N SER A 28 -9.71 14.35 18.57
CA SER A 28 -8.52 14.76 17.85
C SER A 28 -7.60 13.55 17.65
N TRP A 29 -7.42 13.15 16.39
CA TRP A 29 -6.45 12.13 15.98
C TRP A 29 -5.00 12.50 16.34
N SER A 30 -4.76 13.75 16.76
CA SER A 30 -3.47 14.22 17.29
C SER A 30 -3.07 13.58 18.64
N ARG A 31 -4.02 13.10 19.47
CA ARG A 31 -3.67 12.28 20.67
C ARG A 31 -3.42 10.80 20.34
N LEU A 32 -3.87 10.35 19.17
CA LEU A 32 -3.69 8.98 18.65
C LEU A 32 -2.23 8.70 18.24
N ALA A 33 -1.54 9.74 17.78
CA ALA A 33 -0.17 9.67 17.26
C ALA A 33 0.91 9.47 18.34
N VAL A 34 0.72 10.03 19.54
CA VAL A 34 1.70 9.89 20.64
C VAL A 34 1.78 8.45 21.14
N GLY A 35 0.71 7.67 20.97
CA GLY A 35 0.64 6.28 21.39
C GLY A 35 1.25 5.30 20.40
N LEU A 36 0.72 5.21 19.17
CA LEU A 36 1.12 4.15 18.23
C LEU A 36 2.52 4.31 17.66
N TRP A 37 2.95 5.57 17.48
CA TRP A 37 4.21 5.89 16.82
C TRP A 37 5.10 6.82 17.66
N GLY A 38 4.50 7.63 18.56
CA GLY A 38 5.22 8.37 19.60
C GLY A 38 5.71 7.51 20.79
N SER A 39 5.40 6.22 20.83
CA SER A 39 6.13 5.27 21.67
C SER A 39 7.39 4.74 20.98
N LEU A 40 7.48 4.88 19.65
CA LEU A 40 8.65 4.52 18.83
C LEU A 40 9.63 5.71 18.70
N LEU A 41 9.26 6.91 19.19
CA LEU A 41 10.14 8.08 19.30
C LEU A 41 9.89 8.79 20.64
N LEU A 42 10.96 9.05 21.40
CA LEU A 42 10.92 9.98 22.53
C LEU A 42 10.19 11.28 22.14
N PRO A 43 9.29 11.82 22.99
CA PRO A 43 8.76 13.16 22.78
C PRO A 43 9.92 14.15 23.03
N GLY A 44 10.66 14.52 21.98
CA GLY A 44 11.79 15.43 22.13
C GLY A 44 12.71 15.63 20.93
N LEU A 45 12.66 14.77 19.90
CA LEU A 45 13.42 14.96 18.67
C LEU A 45 12.47 15.36 17.54
N ALA A 46 12.00 16.62 17.59
CA ALA A 46 11.69 17.31 16.34
C ALA A 46 12.93 17.21 15.46
N ALA A 47 12.75 16.85 14.19
CA ALA A 47 13.81 16.66 13.21
C ALA A 47 14.86 17.77 13.38
N ASP A 48 15.99 17.43 13.99
CA ASP A 48 17.15 18.29 13.96
C ASP A 48 17.68 18.17 12.52
N PRO A 49 17.59 19.23 11.69
CA PRO A 49 18.18 19.19 10.35
C PRO A 49 19.71 19.02 10.39
N GLY A 50 20.32 19.08 11.60
CA GLY A 50 21.72 18.78 11.87
C GLY A 50 22.02 17.37 12.37
N LEU A 51 21.04 16.43 12.43
CA LEU A 51 21.37 15.02 12.58
C LEU A 51 21.95 14.52 11.25
N GLU A 52 23.24 14.83 11.02
CA GLU A 52 24.05 14.18 10.01
C GLU A 52 23.86 12.68 10.18
N LEU A 53 23.13 12.05 9.24
CA LEU A 53 23.10 10.62 9.08
C LEU A 53 24.55 10.14 9.17
N LEU A 54 24.82 9.33 10.19
CA LEU A 54 26.10 8.70 10.55
C LEU A 54 26.98 8.39 9.32
N PRO A 55 28.32 8.43 9.47
CA PRO A 55 29.27 8.59 8.36
C PRO A 55 28.96 7.67 7.18
N ARG A 56 28.58 8.30 6.06
CA ARG A 56 28.36 7.74 4.70
C ARG A 56 29.57 7.00 4.09
N SER A 57 30.57 6.63 4.87
CA SER A 57 31.84 6.04 4.41
C SER A 57 32.25 4.75 5.12
N GLY A 58 31.47 4.23 6.08
CA GLY A 58 31.64 2.87 6.56
C GLY A 58 31.19 1.90 5.47
N GLY A 59 32.12 1.22 4.80
CA GLY A 59 31.83 0.23 3.76
C GLY A 59 30.72 -0.72 4.22
N GLY A 60 29.50 -0.50 3.71
CA GLY A 60 28.33 -1.28 4.08
C GLY A 60 28.66 -2.74 3.90
N ARG A 61 28.39 -3.56 4.92
CA ARG A 61 28.54 -5.00 4.78
C ARG A 61 27.67 -5.42 3.59
N PRO A 62 28.22 -6.15 2.61
CA PRO A 62 27.42 -6.63 1.50
C PRO A 62 26.27 -7.47 2.06
N PHE A 63 25.10 -7.33 1.46
CA PHE A 63 23.94 -8.13 1.78
C PHE A 63 24.25 -9.58 1.42
N PRO A 64 24.17 -10.54 2.36
CA PRO A 64 24.30 -11.95 2.02
C PRO A 64 23.23 -12.37 1.01
N PRO A 65 23.51 -13.37 0.15
CA PRO A 65 22.47 -13.95 -0.69
C PRO A 65 21.39 -14.56 0.19
N VAL A 66 20.17 -14.63 -0.34
CA VAL A 66 19.01 -15.20 0.34
C VAL A 66 18.29 -16.17 -0.58
N GLU A 67 17.64 -17.16 0.00
CA GLU A 67 16.67 -17.95 -0.72
C GLU A 67 15.42 -17.11 -0.98
N ARG A 68 14.75 -17.35 -2.12
CA ARG A 68 13.46 -16.71 -2.40
C ARG A 68 12.46 -16.98 -1.27
N MET A 69 12.44 -18.18 -0.73
CA MET A 69 11.58 -18.56 0.39
C MET A 69 12.29 -19.66 1.17
N TYR A 70 12.32 -19.57 2.49
CA TYR A 70 12.88 -20.62 3.35
C TYR A 70 11.84 -21.69 3.70
N ASP A 71 12.27 -22.86 4.19
CA ASP A 71 11.37 -23.95 4.60
C ASP A 71 10.36 -23.52 5.67
N ALA A 72 10.81 -22.72 6.65
CA ALA A 72 9.93 -22.20 7.69
C ALA A 72 8.80 -21.32 7.11
N GLN A 73 9.11 -20.47 6.13
CA GLN A 73 8.12 -19.65 5.45
C GLN A 73 7.15 -20.50 4.61
N ARG A 74 7.67 -21.53 3.91
CA ARG A 74 6.83 -22.48 3.15
C ARG A 74 5.81 -23.16 4.06
N HIS A 75 6.28 -23.66 5.20
CA HIS A 75 5.44 -24.32 6.19
C HIS A 75 4.37 -23.37 6.76
N ALA A 76 4.76 -22.15 7.16
CA ALA A 76 3.82 -21.12 7.61
C ALA A 76 2.74 -20.83 6.56
N MET A 77 3.12 -20.71 5.28
CA MET A 77 2.17 -20.49 4.19
C MET A 77 1.23 -21.69 3.96
N GLU A 78 1.67 -22.93 4.17
CA GLU A 78 0.79 -24.10 4.10
C GLU A 78 -0.29 -24.05 5.19
N GLU A 79 0.10 -23.75 6.43
CA GLU A 79 -0.84 -23.59 7.55
C GLU A 79 -1.83 -22.44 7.30
N ILE A 80 -1.34 -21.29 6.87
CA ILE A 80 -2.16 -20.12 6.56
C ILE A 80 -3.16 -20.45 5.45
N ARG A 81 -2.73 -21.11 4.36
CA ARG A 81 -3.65 -21.47 3.25
C ARG A 81 -4.79 -22.36 3.72
N GLU A 82 -4.52 -23.34 4.58
CA GLU A 82 -5.56 -24.24 5.08
C GLU A 82 -6.55 -23.50 6.01
N ALA A 83 -6.03 -22.67 6.91
CA ALA A 83 -6.86 -21.82 7.77
C ALA A 83 -7.71 -20.84 6.94
N ALA A 84 -7.11 -20.19 5.94
CA ALA A 84 -7.76 -19.22 5.08
C ALA A 84 -8.89 -19.83 4.24
N ARG A 85 -8.73 -21.07 3.74
CA ARG A 85 -9.80 -21.79 3.02
C ARG A 85 -11.00 -22.03 3.91
N THR A 86 -10.76 -22.54 5.11
CA THR A 86 -11.81 -22.80 6.11
C THR A 86 -12.52 -21.51 6.51
N ALA A 87 -11.76 -20.46 6.85
CA ALA A 87 -12.31 -19.16 7.22
C ALA A 87 -13.11 -18.51 6.08
N SER A 88 -12.59 -18.58 4.84
CA SER A 88 -13.29 -18.05 3.67
C SER A 88 -14.60 -18.77 3.39
N ALA A 89 -14.61 -20.10 3.45
CA ALA A 89 -15.84 -20.87 3.27
C ALA A 89 -16.91 -20.49 4.31
N ALA A 90 -16.50 -20.27 5.56
CA ALA A 90 -17.40 -19.84 6.63
C ALA A 90 -17.90 -18.38 6.48
N ALA A 91 -17.05 -17.49 5.96
CA ALA A 91 -17.39 -16.07 5.77
C ALA A 91 -18.24 -15.80 4.53
N ARG A 92 -18.14 -16.65 3.50
CA ARG A 92 -18.77 -16.45 2.19
C ARG A 92 -20.27 -16.14 2.26
N PRO A 93 -21.11 -16.88 3.02
CA PRO A 93 -22.54 -16.58 3.07
C PRO A 93 -22.84 -15.17 3.61
N LYS A 94 -22.11 -14.74 4.64
CA LYS A 94 -22.25 -13.40 5.23
C LYS A 94 -21.81 -12.30 4.27
N LEU A 95 -20.73 -12.55 3.52
CA LEU A 95 -20.26 -11.59 2.52
C LEU A 95 -21.27 -11.47 1.36
N LEU A 96 -21.84 -12.59 0.89
CA LEU A 96 -22.92 -12.57 -0.11
C LEU A 96 -24.16 -11.83 0.39
N GLU A 97 -24.59 -12.08 1.62
CA GLU A 97 -25.71 -11.36 2.25
C GLU A 97 -25.45 -9.85 2.32
N MET A 98 -24.22 -9.45 2.68
CA MET A 98 -23.83 -8.04 2.71
C MET A 98 -23.87 -7.41 1.31
N LEU A 99 -23.37 -8.11 0.29
CA LEU A 99 -23.43 -7.66 -1.10
C LEU A 99 -24.85 -7.62 -1.66
N ASP A 100 -25.77 -8.40 -1.10
CA ASP A 100 -27.17 -8.38 -1.50
C ASP A 100 -28.03 -7.38 -0.71
N SER A 101 -27.50 -6.84 0.39
CA SER A 101 -28.23 -5.94 1.28
C SER A 101 -28.67 -4.65 0.56
N GLU A 102 -29.88 -4.18 0.87
CA GLU A 102 -30.44 -2.95 0.25
C GLU A 102 -29.56 -1.72 0.50
N ALA A 103 -28.85 -1.66 1.63
CA ALA A 103 -27.91 -0.58 1.91
C ALA A 103 -26.74 -0.56 0.91
N PHE A 104 -26.10 -1.71 0.68
CA PHE A 104 -25.01 -1.82 -0.28
C PHE A 104 -25.50 -1.62 -1.72
N ARG A 105 -26.63 -2.22 -2.07
CA ARG A 105 -27.29 -2.08 -3.38
C ARG A 105 -27.66 -0.62 -3.68
N GLY A 106 -28.22 0.08 -2.70
CA GLY A 106 -28.53 1.50 -2.77
C GLY A 106 -27.28 2.32 -3.08
N ARG A 107 -26.17 2.03 -2.40
CA ARG A 107 -24.90 2.71 -2.68
C ARG A 107 -24.39 2.48 -4.11
N LEU A 108 -24.51 1.24 -4.63
CA LEU A 108 -24.14 0.96 -6.02
C LEU A 108 -25.03 1.70 -7.02
N ARG A 109 -26.34 1.83 -6.74
CA ARG A 109 -27.24 2.66 -7.56
C ARG A 109 -26.80 4.12 -7.55
N ASP A 110 -26.38 4.66 -6.42
CA ASP A 110 -25.94 6.05 -6.32
C ASP A 110 -24.62 6.31 -7.06
N CYS A 111 -23.58 5.51 -6.78
CA CYS A 111 -22.25 5.75 -7.36
C CYS A 111 -22.13 5.32 -8.82
N CYS A 112 -22.86 4.27 -9.17
CA CYS A 112 -22.49 3.37 -10.24
C CYS A 112 -23.72 3.00 -11.10
N ALA A 113 -24.77 3.84 -11.10
CA ALA A 113 -25.98 3.65 -11.91
C ALA A 113 -25.67 3.33 -13.37
N ALA A 114 -24.68 4.03 -13.96
CA ALA A 114 -24.34 3.91 -15.38
C ALA A 114 -23.81 2.52 -15.77
N SER A 115 -23.24 1.75 -14.83
CA SER A 115 -22.72 0.41 -15.11
C SER A 115 -23.76 -0.71 -14.89
N GLY A 116 -24.89 -0.39 -14.23
CA GLY A 116 -25.94 -1.37 -13.91
C GLY A 116 -25.51 -2.44 -12.90
N ILE A 117 -24.36 -2.29 -12.23
CA ILE A 117 -23.82 -3.31 -11.32
C ILE A 117 -24.67 -3.53 -10.08
N ALA A 118 -25.51 -2.56 -9.70
CA ALA A 118 -26.40 -2.68 -8.56
C ALA A 118 -27.39 -3.84 -8.71
N GLU A 119 -27.74 -4.20 -9.95
CA GLU A 119 -28.69 -5.27 -10.26
C GLU A 119 -28.01 -6.63 -10.50
N TRP A 120 -26.68 -6.71 -10.39
CA TRP A 120 -25.97 -7.99 -10.56
C TRP A 120 -26.25 -8.93 -9.39
N PRO A 121 -26.36 -10.25 -9.60
CA PRO A 121 -26.41 -11.20 -8.49
C PRO A 121 -25.21 -11.03 -7.53
N ALA A 122 -25.41 -11.25 -6.23
CA ALA A 122 -24.37 -11.08 -5.21
C ALA A 122 -23.11 -11.92 -5.52
N GLU A 123 -23.28 -13.11 -6.11
CA GLU A 123 -22.20 -13.99 -6.54
C GLU A 123 -21.34 -13.37 -7.64
N ARG A 124 -21.97 -12.63 -8.56
CA ARG A 124 -21.24 -11.91 -9.62
C ARG A 124 -20.43 -10.76 -9.03
N LEU A 125 -21.02 -10.01 -8.09
CA LEU A 125 -20.29 -8.97 -7.37
C LEU A 125 -19.11 -9.54 -6.57
N LEU A 126 -19.29 -10.67 -5.90
CA LEU A 126 -18.23 -11.37 -5.19
C LEU A 126 -17.12 -11.83 -6.14
N GLY A 127 -17.47 -12.39 -7.30
CA GLY A 127 -16.51 -12.76 -8.34
C GLY A 127 -15.69 -11.56 -8.82
N THR A 128 -16.34 -10.41 -9.04
CA THR A 128 -15.66 -9.15 -9.35
C THR A 128 -14.74 -8.69 -8.22
N LEU A 129 -15.14 -8.81 -6.96
CA LEU A 129 -14.26 -8.51 -5.82
C LEU A 129 -13.00 -9.39 -5.84
N HIS A 130 -13.15 -10.70 -6.10
CA HIS A 130 -12.02 -11.64 -6.20
C HIS A 130 -11.07 -11.26 -7.32
N GLU A 131 -11.59 -10.95 -8.50
CA GLU A 131 -10.78 -10.48 -9.64
C GLU A 131 -9.98 -9.23 -9.29
N ASN A 132 -10.61 -8.26 -8.61
CA ASN A 132 -9.95 -7.02 -8.19
C ASN A 132 -8.92 -7.23 -7.08
N VAL A 133 -9.15 -8.14 -6.14
CA VAL A 133 -8.14 -8.50 -5.13
C VAL A 133 -6.93 -9.11 -5.82
N ASN A 134 -7.14 -10.06 -6.72
CA ASN A 134 -6.06 -10.75 -7.42
C ASN A 134 -5.27 -9.83 -8.37
N SER A 135 -5.90 -8.78 -8.87
CA SER A 135 -5.24 -7.74 -9.69
C SER A 135 -4.87 -6.49 -8.90
N ALA A 136 -5.04 -6.44 -7.58
CA ALA A 136 -4.63 -5.28 -6.81
C ALA A 136 -3.10 -5.23 -6.74
N GLU A 137 -2.55 -4.02 -6.69
CA GLU A 137 -1.12 -3.85 -6.55
C GLU A 137 -0.69 -4.17 -5.12
N LEU A 138 0.43 -4.88 -5.00
CA LEU A 138 1.11 -5.11 -3.73
C LEU A 138 2.17 -4.02 -3.59
N VAL A 139 2.03 -3.18 -2.58
CA VAL A 139 2.83 -1.96 -2.47
C VAL A 139 3.63 -1.91 -1.17
N HIS A 140 4.93 -1.68 -1.29
CA HIS A 140 5.82 -1.34 -0.17
C HIS A 140 6.24 0.12 -0.30
N ASN A 141 5.89 0.93 0.68
CA ASN A 141 6.28 2.33 0.70
C ASN A 141 7.50 2.53 1.61
N PHE A 142 8.47 3.33 1.16
CA PHE A 142 9.70 3.65 1.87
C PHE A 142 10.19 5.08 1.54
N GLU A 143 11.39 5.45 2.01
CA GLU A 143 11.96 6.80 1.88
C GLU A 143 11.18 7.86 2.69
N ASN A 144 11.01 7.60 3.99
CA ASN A 144 10.55 8.56 4.99
C ASN A 144 11.24 8.32 6.35
N SER A 145 10.88 9.06 7.38
CA SER A 145 11.45 8.88 8.73
C SER A 145 11.07 7.57 9.42
N HIS A 146 10.13 6.79 8.87
CA HIS A 146 9.61 5.57 9.49
C HIS A 146 10.14 4.30 8.82
N SER A 147 10.69 4.40 7.61
CA SER A 147 11.31 3.30 6.88
C SER A 147 12.81 3.39 7.06
N GLY A 148 13.45 2.26 7.41
CA GLY A 148 14.92 2.20 7.40
C GLY A 148 15.49 1.93 6.01
N LEU A 149 14.63 1.53 5.07
CA LEU A 149 15.01 1.39 3.67
C LEU A 149 15.06 2.78 3.02
N THR A 150 16.25 3.13 2.51
CA THR A 150 16.45 4.36 1.75
C THR A 150 16.90 4.09 0.33
N LEU A 151 16.79 5.10 -0.54
CA LEU A 151 17.30 5.08 -1.90
C LEU A 151 18.82 4.86 -1.95
N GLU A 152 19.57 5.39 -0.97
CA GLU A 152 21.00 5.15 -0.88
C GLU A 152 21.32 3.68 -0.61
N VAL A 153 20.52 3.00 0.22
CA VAL A 153 20.67 1.56 0.47
C VAL A 153 20.43 0.79 -0.84
N LEU A 154 19.36 1.10 -1.56
CA LEU A 154 19.05 0.44 -2.83
C LEU A 154 20.05 0.74 -3.95
N LEU A 155 20.61 1.95 -3.98
CA LEU A 155 21.57 2.34 -5.01
C LEU A 155 22.95 1.76 -4.74
N ASN A 156 23.45 1.87 -3.50
CA ASN A 156 24.84 1.56 -3.18
C ASN A 156 25.06 0.08 -2.88
N ASN A 157 24.04 -0.62 -2.40
CA ASN A 157 24.18 -2.03 -2.09
C ASN A 157 23.95 -2.90 -3.34
N VAL A 158 24.90 -3.80 -3.55
CA VAL A 158 24.80 -4.87 -4.55
C VAL A 158 23.98 -6.01 -3.94
N THR A 159 22.72 -5.72 -3.58
CA THR A 159 21.75 -6.76 -3.27
C THR A 159 20.88 -7.01 -4.50
N ASP A 160 20.60 -8.28 -4.75
CA ASP A 160 19.72 -8.72 -5.84
C ASP A 160 18.27 -8.90 -5.37
N TYR A 161 17.94 -8.40 -4.17
CA TYR A 161 16.60 -8.38 -3.59
C TYR A 161 16.31 -7.10 -2.80
N LEU A 162 15.02 -6.83 -2.59
CA LEU A 162 14.52 -5.78 -1.70
C LEU A 162 14.68 -6.23 -0.25
N PRO A 163 15.50 -5.54 0.58
CA PRO A 163 15.72 -6.00 1.93
C PRO A 163 14.55 -5.67 2.87
N THR A 164 14.26 -6.61 3.78
CA THR A 164 13.28 -6.45 4.86
C THR A 164 13.83 -5.51 5.94
N SER A 165 12.94 -4.95 6.77
CA SER A 165 13.34 -4.19 7.95
C SER A 165 14.24 -5.01 8.88
N TRP A 166 13.98 -6.30 9.03
CA TRP A 166 14.76 -7.19 9.89
C TRP A 166 16.18 -7.43 9.38
N GLN A 167 16.37 -7.58 8.07
CA GLN A 167 17.71 -7.65 7.45
C GLN A 167 18.49 -6.35 7.67
N MET A 168 17.82 -5.22 7.49
CA MET A 168 18.39 -3.89 7.76
C MET A 168 18.78 -3.72 9.24
N ILE A 169 17.95 -4.22 10.15
CA ILE A 169 18.20 -4.27 11.60
C ILE A 169 19.44 -5.10 11.90
N TYR A 170 19.51 -6.34 11.39
CA TYR A 170 20.63 -7.24 11.60
C TYR A 170 21.96 -6.67 11.10
N LEU A 171 21.94 -5.98 9.96
CA LEU A 171 23.14 -5.35 9.39
C LEU A 171 23.50 -4.02 10.06
N GLY A 172 22.71 -3.54 11.03
CA GLY A 172 23.01 -2.36 11.83
C GLY A 172 22.65 -1.03 11.17
N TYR A 173 21.80 -1.02 10.14
CA TYR A 173 21.40 0.22 9.43
C TYR A 173 20.61 1.20 10.33
N TYR A 174 20.00 0.72 11.40
CA TYR A 174 19.27 1.53 12.37
C TYR A 174 20.13 1.99 13.57
N GLY A 175 21.42 1.67 13.55
CA GLY A 175 22.33 1.98 14.65
C GLY A 175 21.97 1.29 15.98
N PRO A 176 22.48 1.79 17.11
CA PRO A 176 22.28 1.17 18.43
C PRO A 176 20.89 1.46 19.04
N VAL A 177 19.95 2.04 18.29
CA VAL A 177 18.60 2.41 18.77
C VAL A 177 17.69 1.17 18.89
N LEU A 178 18.15 0.01 18.42
CA LEU A 178 17.35 -1.21 18.33
C LEU A 178 17.02 -1.96 19.64
N PRO A 179 17.84 -1.94 20.70
CA PRO A 179 17.53 -2.66 21.94
C PRO A 179 16.20 -2.23 22.61
N SER A 180 15.65 -1.08 22.23
CA SER A 180 14.34 -0.62 22.72
C SER A 180 13.13 -1.13 21.93
N PHE A 181 13.31 -1.83 20.79
CA PHE A 181 12.21 -2.35 19.97
C PHE A 181 11.95 -3.85 20.16
N GLY A 182 12.88 -4.58 20.77
CA GLY A 182 12.81 -6.03 20.90
C GLY A 182 12.07 -6.56 22.14
N HIS A 183 11.49 -7.77 22.09
CA HIS A 183 10.71 -8.48 23.13
C HIS A 183 11.01 -8.12 24.59
N PRO A 184 10.00 -8.22 25.50
CA PRO A 184 8.69 -8.85 25.29
C PRO A 184 7.59 -8.11 24.52
N SER A 185 7.91 -6.99 23.84
CA SER A 185 6.91 -5.95 23.60
C SER A 185 6.86 -5.37 22.18
N SER A 186 7.42 -6.02 21.16
CA SER A 186 7.24 -5.53 19.78
C SER A 186 5.93 -6.05 19.18
N PRO A 187 5.01 -5.18 18.71
CA PRO A 187 3.79 -5.61 18.03
C PRO A 187 4.07 -6.29 16.69
N ALA A 188 5.22 -5.98 16.06
CA ALA A 188 5.65 -6.55 14.79
C ALA A 188 5.98 -8.03 14.94
N ASP A 189 6.69 -8.39 16.00
CA ASP A 189 7.06 -9.77 16.24
C ASP A 189 5.87 -10.62 16.69
N ALA A 190 5.08 -10.11 17.63
CA ALA A 190 3.84 -10.77 18.04
C ALA A 190 2.85 -10.97 16.88
N SER A 191 2.83 -10.06 15.89
CA SER A 191 2.01 -10.25 14.69
C SER A 191 2.61 -11.28 13.74
N GLU A 192 3.92 -11.26 13.51
CA GLU A 192 4.59 -12.24 12.65
C GLU A 192 4.52 -13.68 13.18
N GLU A 193 4.75 -13.88 14.48
CA GLU A 193 4.61 -15.21 15.09
C GLU A 193 3.14 -15.65 15.17
N GLY A 194 2.26 -14.76 15.64
CA GLY A 194 0.87 -15.10 15.90
C GLY A 194 0.02 -15.17 14.64
N VAL A 195 -0.01 -14.08 13.88
CA VAL A 195 -0.87 -13.90 12.71
C VAL A 195 -0.28 -14.59 11.48
N TYR A 196 1.03 -14.44 11.26
CA TYR A 196 1.73 -14.96 10.09
C TYR A 196 2.47 -16.30 10.32
N ARG A 197 2.35 -16.90 11.51
CA ARG A 197 2.90 -18.22 11.85
C ARG A 197 4.41 -18.35 11.62
N LEU A 198 5.13 -17.24 11.63
CA LEU A 198 6.59 -17.24 11.47
C LEU A 198 7.26 -17.72 12.77
N GLN A 199 8.47 -18.24 12.63
CA GLN A 199 9.23 -18.71 13.79
C GLN A 199 9.72 -17.53 14.64
N PRO A 200 9.77 -17.72 15.97
CA PRO A 200 10.40 -16.76 16.86
C PRO A 200 11.90 -16.65 16.55
N PHE A 201 12.46 -15.49 16.84
CA PHE A 201 13.90 -15.30 16.73
C PHE A 201 14.68 -16.05 17.82
N SER A 202 15.93 -16.39 17.54
CA SER A 202 16.77 -17.15 18.49
C SER A 202 17.44 -16.29 19.57
N GLN A 203 17.58 -14.98 19.38
CA GLN A 203 18.22 -14.09 20.36
C GLN A 203 17.21 -13.46 21.32
N PRO A 204 17.68 -13.02 22.50
CA PRO A 204 16.88 -12.17 23.38
C PRO A 204 16.37 -10.93 22.66
N HIS A 205 15.21 -10.44 23.12
CA HIS A 205 14.57 -9.24 22.59
C HIS A 205 14.13 -9.37 21.12
N ASP A 206 13.66 -10.53 20.66
CA ASP A 206 13.16 -10.70 19.28
C ASP A 206 14.12 -10.14 18.22
N LEU A 207 15.41 -10.38 18.43
CA LEU A 207 16.41 -10.00 17.45
C LEU A 207 16.86 -11.24 16.68
N PRO A 208 17.01 -11.16 15.35
CA PRO A 208 17.52 -12.29 14.59
C PRO A 208 18.94 -12.64 15.04
N GLY A 209 19.18 -13.93 15.32
CA GLY A 209 20.50 -14.46 15.64
C GLY A 209 21.40 -14.66 14.43
N SER A 210 20.79 -14.71 13.24
CA SER A 210 21.49 -14.88 11.98
C SER A 210 20.84 -14.04 10.88
N TYR A 211 21.57 -13.84 9.78
CA TYR A 211 21.00 -13.18 8.61
C TYR A 211 19.86 -13.99 7.98
N GLU A 212 19.95 -15.32 8.05
CA GLU A 212 18.92 -16.24 7.60
C GLU A 212 17.63 -16.05 8.40
N GLU A 213 17.72 -15.97 9.73
CA GLU A 213 16.56 -15.65 10.58
C GLU A 213 15.95 -14.29 10.22
N ALA A 214 16.77 -13.26 10.00
CA ALA A 214 16.30 -11.94 9.58
C ALA A 214 15.60 -11.98 8.20
N SER A 215 16.09 -12.84 7.31
CA SER A 215 15.57 -13.05 5.95
C SER A 215 14.37 -13.99 5.90
N GLY A 216 14.14 -14.77 6.97
CA GLY A 216 12.98 -15.64 7.16
C GLY A 216 11.72 -14.88 7.56
N ARG A 217 11.82 -13.57 7.80
CA ARG A 217 10.71 -12.69 8.18
C ARG A 217 9.95 -12.15 6.97
N ALA A 218 8.76 -11.60 7.22
CA ALA A 218 7.92 -11.13 6.14
C ALA A 218 8.40 -9.77 5.60
N GLN A 219 8.19 -9.54 4.29
CA GLN A 219 8.25 -8.20 3.71
C GLN A 219 6.88 -7.53 3.90
N TYR A 220 6.84 -6.46 4.69
CA TYR A 220 5.61 -5.71 4.94
C TYR A 220 5.12 -5.00 3.68
N VAL A 221 3.94 -5.33 3.19
CA VAL A 221 3.33 -4.67 2.02
C VAL A 221 1.83 -4.47 2.24
N ALA A 222 1.25 -3.50 1.54
CA ALA A 222 -0.18 -3.25 1.53
C ALA A 222 -0.81 -3.71 0.22
N LEU A 223 -2.05 -4.17 0.27
CA LEU A 223 -2.86 -4.39 -0.93
C LEU A 223 -3.56 -3.09 -1.32
N ASN A 224 -3.15 -2.50 -2.44
CA ASN A 224 -3.69 -1.24 -2.96
C ASN A 224 -5.03 -1.45 -3.69
N MET A 225 -6.02 -2.02 -3.00
CA MET A 225 -7.33 -2.32 -3.58
C MET A 225 -8.10 -1.05 -4.01
N LEU A 226 -7.85 0.06 -3.31
CA LEU A 226 -8.39 1.37 -3.66
C LEU A 226 -7.61 2.05 -4.78
N ARG A 227 -6.63 1.40 -5.42
CA ARG A 227 -5.92 1.90 -6.62
C ARG A 227 -5.43 3.34 -6.47
N VAL A 228 -4.87 3.63 -5.29
CA VAL A 228 -4.22 4.90 -4.99
C VAL A 228 -2.98 4.99 -5.86
N ASP A 229 -2.85 6.08 -6.61
CA ASP A 229 -1.76 6.29 -7.55
C ASP A 229 -0.38 6.21 -6.89
N THR A 230 -0.24 6.72 -5.67
CA THR A 230 0.98 6.65 -4.86
C THR A 230 1.16 5.34 -4.08
N GLY A 231 0.26 4.35 -4.17
CA GLY A 231 0.29 3.18 -3.27
C GLY A 231 -0.17 3.54 -1.85
N ASN A 232 0.65 3.32 -0.83
CA ASN A 232 0.32 3.69 0.56
C ASN A 232 1.18 4.86 1.08
N PRO A 233 0.80 6.11 0.79
CA PRO A 233 1.59 7.30 1.10
C PRO A 233 1.77 7.56 2.61
N ALA A 234 1.16 6.77 3.50
CA ALA A 234 1.41 6.83 4.94
C ALA A 234 2.84 6.40 5.28
N PHE A 235 3.42 5.51 4.48
CA PHE A 235 4.66 4.81 4.84
C PHE A 235 5.88 5.21 4.02
N GLY A 236 5.75 6.17 3.10
CA GLY A 236 6.90 6.54 2.27
C GLY A 236 6.57 7.40 1.06
N ASN A 237 7.58 8.12 0.59
CA ASN A 237 7.50 8.93 -0.64
C ASN A 237 7.85 8.13 -1.90
N VAL A 238 8.39 6.93 -1.73
CA VAL A 238 8.65 5.99 -2.81
C VAL A 238 7.85 4.72 -2.57
N THR A 239 7.25 4.18 -3.62
CA THR A 239 6.49 2.94 -3.58
C THR A 239 7.14 1.93 -4.51
N ALA A 240 7.49 0.77 -3.98
CA ALA A 240 7.77 -0.42 -4.75
C ALA A 240 6.47 -1.20 -4.98
N VAL A 241 6.12 -1.42 -6.25
CA VAL A 241 4.98 -2.25 -6.66
C VAL A 241 5.52 -3.64 -7.02
N MET A 242 5.10 -4.64 -6.26
CA MET A 242 5.58 -6.00 -6.40
C MET A 242 4.93 -6.72 -7.59
N SER A 243 5.64 -7.70 -8.13
CA SER A 243 5.12 -8.57 -9.17
C SER A 243 4.03 -9.51 -8.60
N PRO A 244 2.94 -9.75 -9.35
CA PRO A 244 1.92 -10.74 -9.02
C PRO A 244 2.46 -12.17 -8.87
N SER A 245 3.68 -12.44 -9.36
CA SER A 245 4.37 -13.74 -9.19
C SER A 245 4.63 -14.11 -7.72
N TYR A 246 4.44 -13.17 -6.79
CA TYR A 246 4.55 -13.43 -5.35
C TYR A 246 3.22 -13.80 -4.71
N TRP A 247 2.09 -13.86 -5.44
CA TRP A 247 0.78 -14.16 -4.84
C TRP A 247 0.74 -15.46 -4.05
N ASP A 248 1.50 -16.47 -4.46
CA ASP A 248 1.57 -17.74 -3.73
C ASP A 248 2.27 -17.60 -2.37
N ALA A 249 3.07 -16.55 -2.14
CA ALA A 249 3.78 -16.30 -0.89
C ALA A 249 3.13 -15.18 -0.04
N ILE A 250 1.89 -14.80 -0.34
CA ILE A 250 1.22 -13.67 0.34
C ILE A 250 0.23 -14.14 1.38
N ALA A 251 0.33 -13.54 2.56
CA ALA A 251 -0.64 -13.65 3.64
C ALA A 251 -1.28 -12.27 3.87
N ALA A 252 -2.59 -12.17 3.65
CA ALA A 252 -3.34 -10.92 3.61
C ALA A 252 -4.24 -10.73 4.83
N ALA A 253 -3.71 -10.06 5.87
CA ALA A 253 -4.47 -9.68 7.05
C ALA A 253 -5.47 -8.54 6.75
N PRO A 254 -6.71 -8.61 7.27
CA PRO A 254 -7.78 -7.64 7.00
C PRO A 254 -7.48 -6.21 7.47
N VAL A 255 -6.42 -5.99 8.24
CA VAL A 255 -6.03 -4.70 8.80
C VAL A 255 -4.53 -4.70 9.08
N ASP A 256 -3.97 -3.50 9.28
CA ASP A 256 -2.65 -3.32 9.90
C ASP A 256 -2.52 -4.20 11.17
N THR A 257 -1.61 -5.16 11.13
CA THR A 257 -1.43 -6.17 12.17
C THR A 257 -0.75 -5.60 13.41
N GLY A 258 0.01 -4.51 13.27
CA GLY A 258 0.50 -3.75 14.41
C GLY A 258 -0.67 -3.11 15.17
N LEU A 259 -1.57 -2.45 14.45
CA LEU A 259 -2.82 -1.89 14.97
C LEU A 259 -3.67 -2.97 15.66
N TYR A 260 -3.88 -4.12 15.00
CA TYR A 260 -4.59 -5.25 15.60
C TYR A 260 -3.92 -5.71 16.90
N THR A 261 -2.60 -5.94 16.87
CA THR A 261 -1.84 -6.46 18.01
C THR A 261 -1.94 -5.53 19.21
N PHE A 262 -1.90 -4.21 19.00
CA PHE A 262 -2.10 -3.25 20.07
C PHE A 262 -3.50 -3.27 20.70
N LYS A 263 -4.55 -3.71 19.97
CA LYS A 263 -5.96 -3.50 20.40
C LYS A 263 -6.70 -4.77 20.75
N CYS A 264 -6.38 -5.86 20.06
CA CYS A 264 -7.20 -7.06 20.00
C CYS A 264 -6.44 -8.32 20.41
N ASN A 265 -5.10 -8.34 20.31
CA ASN A 265 -4.32 -9.50 20.74
C ASN A 265 -4.21 -9.53 22.27
N GLU A 266 -5.13 -10.24 22.93
CA GLU A 266 -5.18 -10.35 24.39
C GLU A 266 -3.89 -10.93 24.99
N THR A 267 -3.25 -11.88 24.31
CA THR A 267 -1.98 -12.45 24.77
C THR A 267 -0.90 -11.38 24.83
N TYR A 268 -0.74 -10.59 23.76
CA TYR A 268 0.17 -9.45 23.74
C TYR A 268 -0.22 -8.40 24.79
N MET A 269 -1.52 -8.11 24.91
CA MET A 269 -2.05 -7.15 25.89
C MET A 269 -1.91 -7.60 27.35
N ASN A 270 -1.65 -8.86 27.63
CA ASN A 270 -1.43 -9.37 28.99
C ASN A 270 0.05 -9.66 29.28
N THR A 271 0.94 -9.48 28.29
CA THR A 271 2.37 -9.73 28.45
C THR A 271 3.05 -8.60 29.23
N SER A 272 3.84 -8.96 30.24
CA SER A 272 4.54 -7.98 31.10
C SER A 272 5.54 -7.17 30.30
N GLY A 273 5.45 -5.84 30.38
CA GLY A 273 6.31 -4.91 29.63
C GLY A 273 5.74 -4.46 28.28
N SER A 274 4.62 -5.04 27.83
CA SER A 274 3.89 -4.56 26.65
C SER A 274 3.43 -3.12 26.86
N ARG A 275 3.73 -2.25 25.87
CA ARG A 275 3.25 -0.87 25.90
C ARG A 275 1.80 -0.83 25.47
N HIS A 276 0.89 -0.86 26.44
CA HIS A 276 -0.53 -0.65 26.16
C HIS A 276 -0.77 0.81 25.82
N VAL A 277 -1.11 1.05 24.56
CA VAL A 277 -1.77 2.29 24.17
C VAL A 277 -3.25 1.96 24.13
N PRO A 278 -4.06 2.36 25.14
CA PRO A 278 -5.50 2.23 25.09
C PRO A 278 -6.05 3.19 24.02
N MET A 279 -5.90 2.82 22.76
CA MET A 279 -6.44 3.57 21.65
C MET A 279 -7.88 3.09 21.39
N LYS A 280 -8.82 4.03 21.33
CA LYS A 280 -10.21 3.74 21.00
C LYS A 280 -10.36 3.81 19.48
N VAL A 281 -10.01 2.74 18.78
CA VAL A 281 -10.37 2.59 17.36
C VAL A 281 -11.68 1.83 17.31
N PRO A 282 -12.67 2.23 16.49
CA PRO A 282 -13.93 1.52 16.35
C PRO A 282 -13.75 0.24 15.51
N ILE A 283 -12.77 -0.59 15.85
CA ILE A 283 -12.56 -1.92 15.27
C ILE A 283 -13.17 -2.96 16.21
N GLU A 284 -14.03 -3.81 15.67
CA GLU A 284 -14.48 -5.01 16.37
C GLU A 284 -13.34 -6.04 16.31
N CYS A 285 -12.92 -6.53 17.47
CA CYS A 285 -11.88 -7.56 17.53
C CYS A 285 -12.48 -8.89 17.06
N ALA A 286 -12.07 -9.30 15.87
CA ALA A 286 -12.34 -10.62 15.33
C ALA A 286 -11.03 -11.43 15.31
N ASP A 287 -11.15 -12.76 15.21
CA ASP A 287 -9.98 -13.60 14.91
C ASP A 287 -9.37 -13.16 13.58
N ILE A 288 -8.08 -12.85 13.61
CA ILE A 288 -7.34 -12.42 12.43
C ILE A 288 -6.69 -13.67 11.81
N THR A 289 -7.35 -14.20 10.78
CA THR A 289 -6.75 -15.17 9.86
C THR A 289 -6.34 -14.42 8.61
N PRO A 290 -5.08 -14.48 8.17
CA PRO A 290 -4.69 -13.92 6.88
C PRO A 290 -5.39 -14.66 5.75
N GLY A 291 -5.89 -13.92 4.77
CA GLY A 291 -6.33 -14.49 3.50
C GLY A 291 -5.16 -14.84 2.58
N VAL A 292 -5.44 -15.63 1.55
CA VAL A 292 -4.48 -16.03 0.51
C VAL A 292 -5.17 -16.01 -0.85
N ALA A 293 -4.41 -16.08 -1.95
CA ALA A 293 -4.98 -16.20 -3.28
C ALA A 293 -6.05 -17.32 -3.36
N GLY A 294 -7.26 -16.97 -3.81
CA GLY A 294 -8.40 -17.88 -3.88
C GLY A 294 -9.17 -18.12 -2.57
N ALA A 295 -8.72 -17.58 -1.44
CA ALA A 295 -9.39 -17.68 -0.14
C ALA A 295 -9.29 -16.37 0.64
N MET A 296 -10.03 -15.35 0.19
CA MET A 296 -10.01 -13.98 0.71
C MET A 296 -11.33 -13.51 1.34
N ASP A 297 -12.41 -14.30 1.31
CA ASP A 297 -13.77 -13.85 1.69
C ASP A 297 -13.81 -13.33 3.13
N HIS A 298 -13.14 -14.02 4.05
CA HIS A 298 -13.06 -13.61 5.46
C HIS A 298 -12.21 -12.36 5.67
N ALA A 299 -11.10 -12.20 4.94
CA ALA A 299 -10.27 -11.00 5.02
C ALA A 299 -11.03 -9.76 4.50
N LEU A 300 -11.78 -9.91 3.41
CA LEU A 300 -12.65 -8.85 2.86
C LEU A 300 -13.78 -8.49 3.81
N LEU A 301 -14.48 -9.50 4.33
CA LEU A 301 -15.56 -9.30 5.30
C LEU A 301 -15.03 -8.60 6.56
N ASN A 302 -13.94 -9.11 7.15
CA ASN A 302 -13.38 -8.56 8.37
C ASN A 302 -12.83 -7.14 8.17
N ASN A 303 -12.23 -6.83 7.01
CA ASN A 303 -11.80 -5.47 6.68
C ASN A 303 -13.02 -4.52 6.64
N GLN A 304 -14.12 -4.92 6.00
CA GLN A 304 -15.35 -4.13 5.99
C GLN A 304 -15.95 -3.96 7.39
N LEU A 305 -15.94 -4.99 8.23
CA LEU A 305 -16.46 -4.89 9.60
C LEU A 305 -15.62 -3.95 10.46
N MET A 306 -14.28 -4.09 10.39
CA MET A 306 -13.32 -3.24 11.08
C MET A 306 -13.45 -1.77 10.67
N TRP A 307 -13.73 -1.51 9.40
CA TRP A 307 -13.81 -0.16 8.83
C TRP A 307 -15.24 0.21 8.42
N SER A 308 -16.25 -0.35 9.08
CA SER A 308 -17.67 -0.24 8.68
C SER A 308 -18.17 1.22 8.56
N LYS A 309 -17.59 2.14 9.34
CA LYS A 309 -17.90 3.58 9.27
C LYS A 309 -17.41 4.27 7.99
N LEU A 310 -16.45 3.68 7.30
CA LEU A 310 -15.89 4.20 6.04
C LEU A 310 -16.47 3.47 4.82
N ASP A 311 -17.23 2.39 5.02
CA ASP A 311 -17.83 1.57 3.97
C ASP A 311 -16.84 1.28 2.82
N VAL A 312 -15.84 0.46 3.15
CA VAL A 312 -14.72 0.11 2.28
C VAL A 312 -15.21 -0.58 1.00
N LEU A 313 -16.09 -1.57 1.12
CA LEU A 313 -16.63 -2.30 -0.04
C LEU A 313 -17.33 -1.36 -1.03
N GLY A 314 -18.18 -0.45 -0.54
CA GLY A 314 -18.84 0.50 -1.41
C GLY A 314 -17.85 1.43 -2.12
N HIS A 315 -16.78 1.85 -1.44
CA HIS A 315 -15.72 2.67 -2.06
C HIS A 315 -14.93 1.89 -3.11
N LEU A 316 -14.62 0.62 -2.87
CA LEU A 316 -13.94 -0.24 -3.85
C LEU A 316 -14.70 -0.27 -5.18
N PHE A 317 -16.00 -0.61 -5.15
CA PHE A 317 -16.83 -0.59 -6.35
C PHE A 317 -16.98 0.80 -6.94
N SER A 318 -17.10 1.84 -6.10
CA SER A 318 -17.16 3.23 -6.57
C SER A 318 -15.90 3.63 -7.33
N ARG A 319 -14.71 3.15 -6.95
CA ARG A 319 -13.48 3.43 -7.70
C ARG A 319 -13.41 2.70 -9.04
N TRP A 320 -14.03 1.54 -9.16
CA TRP A 320 -13.96 0.72 -10.38
C TRP A 320 -15.05 1.04 -11.38
N TYR A 321 -16.24 1.38 -10.89
CA TYR A 321 -17.45 1.56 -11.71
C TYR A 321 -18.11 2.92 -11.55
N GLY A 322 -17.59 3.77 -10.66
CA GLY A 322 -18.08 5.13 -10.48
C GLY A 322 -17.81 5.97 -11.73
N HIS A 323 -18.75 6.87 -12.02
CA HIS A 323 -18.75 7.68 -13.23
C HIS A 323 -18.28 9.12 -13.00
N ASN A 324 -17.97 9.50 -11.76
CA ASN A 324 -17.53 10.85 -11.41
C ASN A 324 -16.52 10.86 -10.25
N GLU A 325 -15.78 11.96 -10.16
CA GLU A 325 -14.77 12.18 -9.13
C GLU A 325 -15.33 12.18 -7.70
N THR A 326 -16.60 12.53 -7.50
CA THR A 326 -17.22 12.53 -6.17
C THR A 326 -17.25 11.13 -5.55
N TYR A 327 -17.48 10.10 -6.37
CA TYR A 327 -17.50 8.70 -5.90
C TYR A 327 -16.15 8.01 -6.02
N THR A 328 -15.39 8.33 -7.07
CA THR A 328 -14.10 7.67 -7.32
C THR A 328 -12.99 8.25 -6.45
N ASN A 329 -13.13 9.43 -5.86
CA ASN A 329 -12.13 9.95 -4.93
C ASN A 329 -12.32 9.35 -3.53
N ILE A 330 -11.21 9.18 -2.82
CA ILE A 330 -11.23 8.74 -1.42
C ILE A 330 -10.62 9.82 -0.54
N SER A 331 -11.03 9.87 0.71
CA SER A 331 -10.40 10.70 1.73
C SER A 331 -9.20 10.00 2.36
N SER A 332 -8.35 10.77 3.05
CA SER A 332 -7.17 10.26 3.74
C SER A 332 -7.45 9.12 4.75
N PRO A 333 -8.58 9.08 5.50
CA PRO A 333 -8.97 7.93 6.32
C PRO A 333 -9.09 6.61 5.55
N HIS A 334 -9.44 6.64 4.27
CA HIS A 334 -9.53 5.43 3.45
C HIS A 334 -8.15 4.87 3.10
N ILE A 335 -7.08 5.67 3.17
CA ILE A 335 -5.72 5.19 2.90
C ILE A 335 -5.29 4.15 3.94
N ILE A 336 -5.75 4.30 5.19
CA ILE A 336 -5.42 3.36 6.28
C ILE A 336 -6.36 2.14 6.34
N THR A 337 -7.40 2.05 5.50
CA THR A 337 -8.28 0.86 5.45
C THR A 337 -7.71 -0.26 4.60
N TYR A 338 -6.41 -0.20 4.28
CA TYR A 338 -5.73 -1.19 3.47
C TYR A 338 -5.76 -2.58 4.15
N ILE A 339 -5.67 -3.62 3.32
CA ILE A 339 -5.41 -4.98 3.75
C ILE A 339 -3.88 -5.13 3.78
N GLU A 340 -3.31 -5.48 4.94
CA GLU A 340 -1.87 -5.74 5.06
C GLU A 340 -1.57 -7.11 4.43
N SER A 341 -0.74 -7.16 3.39
CA SER A 341 -0.58 -8.35 2.53
C SER A 341 0.85 -8.82 2.44
N ASN A 342 1.45 -9.06 3.60
CA ASN A 342 2.86 -9.34 3.73
C ASN A 342 3.30 -10.53 2.88
N ILE A 343 4.49 -10.41 2.30
CA ILE A 343 5.11 -11.44 1.47
C ILE A 343 6.02 -12.27 2.39
N LEU A 344 5.73 -13.55 2.56
CA LEU A 344 6.53 -14.52 3.32
C LEU A 344 7.59 -15.13 2.39
N ALA A 345 8.39 -14.25 1.77
CA ALA A 345 9.44 -14.56 0.82
C ALA A 345 10.35 -13.33 0.64
N ASN A 346 11.58 -13.53 0.17
CA ASN A 346 12.48 -12.46 -0.25
C ASN A 346 12.14 -12.01 -1.67
N VAL A 347 12.02 -10.69 -1.89
CA VAL A 347 11.61 -10.12 -3.18
C VAL A 347 12.84 -9.84 -4.04
N HIS A 348 13.18 -10.76 -4.93
CA HIS A 348 14.32 -10.64 -5.85
C HIS A 348 14.05 -9.70 -7.03
N PHE A 349 15.05 -8.92 -7.43
CA PHE A 349 14.97 -8.00 -8.58
C PHE A 349 15.05 -8.74 -9.92
N GLU A 350 15.84 -9.82 -10.02
CA GLU A 350 16.13 -10.55 -11.25
C GLU A 350 14.86 -11.11 -11.94
N ASP A 351 13.85 -11.47 -11.15
CA ASP A 351 12.55 -11.97 -11.63
C ASP A 351 11.50 -10.85 -11.79
N HIS A 352 11.92 -9.60 -11.92
CA HIS A 352 11.05 -8.43 -11.83
C HIS A 352 10.19 -8.44 -10.56
N GLY A 353 10.71 -8.93 -9.43
CA GLY A 353 9.94 -8.99 -8.18
C GLY A 353 9.40 -7.64 -7.76
N ILE A 354 10.07 -6.55 -8.16
CA ILE A 354 9.48 -5.20 -8.25
C ILE A 354 9.28 -4.87 -9.72
N LYS A 355 8.02 -4.66 -10.14
CA LYS A 355 7.71 -4.32 -11.54
C LYS A 355 7.60 -2.81 -11.78
N LEU A 356 7.41 -2.00 -10.74
CA LEU A 356 7.29 -0.55 -10.87
C LEU A 356 7.75 0.14 -9.58
N LEU A 357 8.54 1.19 -9.71
CA LEU A 357 8.74 2.19 -8.67
C LEU A 357 7.80 3.37 -8.92
N VAL A 358 7.19 3.91 -7.88
CA VAL A 358 6.39 5.14 -7.95
C VAL A 358 6.99 6.18 -7.02
N GLY A 359 7.44 7.31 -7.58
CA GLY A 359 7.88 8.46 -6.80
C GLY A 359 6.74 9.45 -6.56
N ALA A 360 6.59 9.92 -5.33
CA ALA A 360 5.68 11.02 -5.02
C ALA A 360 6.21 12.32 -5.65
N PHE A 361 5.43 12.92 -6.53
CA PHE A 361 5.83 14.06 -7.36
C PHE A 361 6.21 15.28 -6.51
N ALA A 362 5.35 15.64 -5.54
CA ALA A 362 5.54 16.83 -4.70
C ALA A 362 6.83 16.81 -3.86
N PRO A 363 7.21 15.71 -3.19
CA PRO A 363 8.49 15.66 -2.46
C PRO A 363 9.72 15.38 -3.34
N LEU A 364 9.60 14.65 -4.46
CA LEU A 364 10.78 14.09 -5.14
C LEU A 364 11.08 14.66 -6.54
N PHE A 365 10.07 15.00 -7.34
CA PHE A 365 10.29 15.37 -8.74
C PHE A 365 11.09 16.67 -8.87
N GLY A 366 12.13 16.69 -9.71
CA GLY A 366 13.03 17.85 -9.83
C GLY A 366 14.00 18.03 -8.66
N THR A 367 14.16 17.04 -7.77
CA THR A 367 15.12 17.09 -6.64
C THR A 367 16.31 16.15 -6.85
N PRO A 368 17.42 16.36 -6.12
CA PRO A 368 18.52 15.38 -6.08
C PRO A 368 18.08 13.97 -5.63
N ARG A 369 17.12 13.86 -4.68
CA ARG A 369 16.58 12.55 -4.27
C ARG A 369 15.71 11.91 -5.35
N GLY A 370 14.95 12.70 -6.10
CA GLY A 370 14.24 12.20 -7.28
C GLY A 370 15.20 11.67 -8.35
N GLN A 371 16.33 12.36 -8.56
CA GLN A 371 17.38 11.88 -9.45
C GLN A 371 18.01 10.57 -8.95
N LEU A 372 18.19 10.43 -7.63
CA LEU A 372 18.65 9.19 -7.01
C LEU A 372 17.68 8.03 -7.28
N LEU A 373 16.37 8.28 -7.20
CA LEU A 373 15.34 7.30 -7.56
C LEU A 373 15.41 6.90 -9.05
N GLN A 374 15.61 7.85 -9.96
CA GLN A 374 15.85 7.54 -11.38
C GLN A 374 17.06 6.63 -11.57
N GLN A 375 18.16 6.88 -10.85
CA GLN A 375 19.36 6.05 -10.90
C GLN A 375 19.12 4.64 -10.36
N VAL A 376 18.40 4.49 -9.24
CA VAL A 376 18.00 3.18 -8.71
C VAL A 376 17.20 2.41 -9.77
N ALA A 377 16.19 3.07 -10.34
CA ALA A 377 15.31 2.47 -11.35
C ALA A 377 16.09 2.01 -12.60
N GLN A 378 16.97 2.88 -13.13
CA GLN A 378 17.84 2.55 -14.26
C GLN A 378 18.80 1.40 -13.94
N ARG A 379 19.48 1.45 -12.78
CA ARG A 379 20.47 0.46 -12.37
C ARG A 379 19.85 -0.92 -12.16
N LYS A 380 18.62 -0.98 -11.64
CA LYS A 380 17.89 -2.22 -11.37
C LYS A 380 17.00 -2.66 -12.54
N GLY A 381 16.93 -1.89 -13.64
CA GLY A 381 16.06 -2.19 -14.78
C GLY A 381 14.57 -2.14 -14.43
N ILE A 382 14.17 -1.38 -13.41
CA ILE A 382 12.79 -1.26 -12.95
C ILE A 382 12.18 0.00 -13.57
N ALA A 383 10.95 -0.11 -14.09
CA ALA A 383 10.18 1.04 -14.54
C ALA A 383 9.95 2.04 -13.39
N LEU A 384 9.92 3.33 -13.73
CA LEU A 384 9.59 4.39 -12.78
C LEU A 384 8.40 5.20 -13.29
N ALA A 385 7.48 5.50 -12.39
CA ALA A 385 6.43 6.47 -12.62
C ALA A 385 6.39 7.49 -11.48
N TRP A 386 5.77 8.63 -11.75
CA TRP A 386 5.49 9.67 -10.78
C TRP A 386 4.00 9.70 -10.50
N ALA A 387 3.62 10.03 -9.27
CA ALA A 387 2.23 10.18 -8.86
C ALA A 387 2.08 11.45 -8.02
N LEU A 388 0.98 12.18 -8.22
CA LEU A 388 0.74 13.43 -7.50
C LEU A 388 0.30 13.16 -6.05
N GLY A 389 -0.55 12.14 -5.86
CA GLY A 389 -1.24 11.92 -4.59
C GLY A 389 -2.05 13.17 -4.17
N GLU A 390 -1.99 13.53 -2.90
CA GLU A 390 -2.57 14.78 -2.40
C GLU A 390 -1.83 16.04 -2.88
N GLY A 391 -0.61 15.93 -3.43
CA GLY A 391 0.26 17.06 -3.75
C GLY A 391 0.93 17.66 -2.52
N VAL A 392 1.18 16.87 -1.48
CA VAL A 392 1.90 17.26 -0.26
C VAL A 392 3.13 16.37 -0.07
N VAL A 393 4.12 16.87 0.67
CA VAL A 393 5.42 16.21 0.91
C VAL A 393 5.26 14.97 1.77
N HIS A 394 4.31 14.97 2.71
CA HIS A 394 3.97 13.82 3.54
C HIS A 394 2.49 13.87 3.93
N MET A 395 1.85 12.70 3.99
CA MET A 395 0.57 12.59 4.67
C MET A 395 0.84 12.71 6.17
N SER A 396 0.62 13.91 6.73
CA SER A 396 0.64 14.07 8.17
C SER A 396 -0.61 13.45 8.79
N MET A 397 -0.53 13.08 10.07
CA MET A 397 -1.70 12.62 10.83
C MET A 397 -2.83 13.66 10.84
N ASP A 398 -2.49 14.96 10.81
CA ASP A 398 -3.48 16.03 10.67
C ASP A 398 -4.14 16.04 9.29
N SER A 399 -3.43 15.60 8.25
CA SER A 399 -4.00 15.39 6.92
C SER A 399 -4.97 14.20 6.90
N MET A 400 -4.82 13.20 7.78
CA MET A 400 -5.80 12.11 7.90
C MET A 400 -7.20 12.59 8.30
N ASN A 401 -7.33 13.77 8.90
CA ASN A 401 -8.64 14.36 9.21
C ASN A 401 -9.22 15.19 8.06
N LYS A 402 -8.47 15.39 6.98
CA LYS A 402 -8.89 16.24 5.87
C LYS A 402 -9.58 15.39 4.81
N THR A 403 -10.65 15.93 4.25
CA THR A 403 -11.45 15.30 3.17
C THR A 403 -10.82 15.49 1.79
N LYS A 404 -9.51 15.74 1.71
CA LYS A 404 -8.90 16.03 0.42
C LYS A 404 -8.93 14.77 -0.45
N PRO A 405 -9.42 14.88 -1.69
CA PRO A 405 -9.60 13.71 -2.53
C PRO A 405 -8.24 13.19 -3.02
N TRP A 406 -7.95 11.92 -2.74
CA TRP A 406 -6.95 11.15 -3.45
C TRP A 406 -7.56 10.69 -4.76
N ARG A 407 -6.89 10.94 -5.87
CA ARG A 407 -7.33 10.47 -7.19
C ARG A 407 -7.01 8.99 -7.36
N SER A 408 -7.79 8.32 -8.20
CA SER A 408 -7.47 6.96 -8.62
C SER A 408 -6.56 7.01 -9.86
N SER A 409 -5.60 6.08 -9.93
CA SER A 409 -4.97 5.67 -11.19
C SER A 409 -4.35 6.78 -12.07
N ALA A 410 -3.76 7.83 -11.49
CA ALA A 410 -3.11 8.91 -12.24
C ALA A 410 -1.59 8.89 -12.06
N ARG A 411 -0.87 8.17 -12.92
CA ARG A 411 0.59 8.16 -12.93
C ARG A 411 1.15 8.73 -14.22
N MET A 412 2.40 9.18 -14.15
CA MET A 412 3.16 9.65 -15.30
C MET A 412 4.49 8.89 -15.35
N LEU A 413 4.72 8.12 -16.41
CA LEU A 413 5.98 7.40 -16.61
C LEU A 413 7.16 8.37 -16.62
N ASP A 414 8.24 7.92 -16.00
CA ASP A 414 9.52 8.57 -16.17
C ASP A 414 10.11 8.19 -17.54
N LEU A 415 10.08 9.15 -18.46
CA LEU A 415 10.52 8.93 -19.84
C LEU A 415 12.03 8.72 -19.98
N THR A 416 12.81 9.02 -18.94
CA THR A 416 14.26 8.75 -18.89
C THR A 416 14.56 7.33 -18.44
N VAL A 417 13.57 6.64 -17.87
CA VAL A 417 13.68 5.26 -17.37
C VAL A 417 12.91 4.27 -18.24
N ALA A 418 11.80 4.69 -18.87
CA ALA A 418 10.91 3.79 -19.59
C ALA A 418 11.59 2.92 -20.67
N GLU A 419 12.43 3.52 -21.50
CA GLU A 419 13.19 2.80 -22.54
C GLU A 419 14.32 1.95 -21.94
N PRO A 420 15.20 2.47 -21.04
CA PRO A 420 16.18 1.65 -20.32
C PRO A 420 15.59 0.51 -19.49
N ALA A 421 14.35 0.62 -19.02
CA ALA A 421 13.61 -0.45 -18.32
C ALA A 421 13.03 -1.48 -19.30
N GLY A 422 13.00 -1.20 -20.61
CA GLY A 422 12.55 -2.15 -21.63
C GLY A 422 11.02 -2.20 -21.78
N LEU A 423 10.34 -1.08 -21.55
CA LEU A 423 8.89 -1.00 -21.76
C LEU A 423 8.55 -0.95 -23.26
N ASN A 424 7.34 -1.41 -23.60
CA ASN A 424 6.75 -1.34 -24.94
C ASN A 424 6.20 0.06 -25.30
N VAL A 425 6.72 1.12 -24.69
CA VAL A 425 6.28 2.50 -24.94
C VAL A 425 7.28 3.19 -25.88
N SER A 426 6.74 3.81 -26.94
CA SER A 426 7.53 4.66 -27.83
C SER A 426 7.50 6.10 -27.34
N VAL A 427 8.67 6.63 -26.94
CA VAL A 427 8.79 8.01 -26.47
C VAL A 427 9.34 8.88 -27.58
N SER A 428 8.56 9.87 -28.03
CA SER A 428 9.04 10.84 -29.02
C SER A 428 10.15 11.73 -28.44
N ALA A 429 11.06 12.21 -29.28
CA ALA A 429 12.09 13.16 -28.86
C ALA A 429 11.48 14.44 -28.24
N ALA A 430 10.35 14.91 -28.78
CA ALA A 430 9.63 16.05 -28.24
C ALA A 430 9.08 15.80 -26.83
N SER A 431 8.49 14.62 -26.58
CA SER A 431 7.99 14.24 -25.25
C SER A 431 9.12 14.12 -24.23
N ARG A 432 10.28 13.60 -24.63
CA ARG A 432 11.48 13.55 -23.78
C ARG A 432 11.99 14.94 -23.44
N ALA A 433 12.08 15.83 -24.43
CA ALA A 433 12.48 17.22 -24.22
C ALA A 433 11.50 17.97 -23.30
N ALA A 434 10.19 17.74 -23.45
CA ALA A 434 9.17 18.30 -22.57
C ALA A 434 9.31 17.79 -21.13
N PHE A 435 9.53 16.48 -20.94
CA PHE A 435 9.78 15.90 -19.61
C PHE A 435 11.00 16.49 -18.92
N GLU A 436 12.12 16.60 -19.63
CA GLU A 436 13.36 17.22 -19.10
C GLU A 436 13.18 18.72 -18.81
N GLY A 437 12.47 19.43 -19.69
CA GLY A 437 12.13 20.84 -19.51
C GLY A 437 11.27 21.07 -18.27
N LEU A 438 10.29 20.19 -18.03
CA LEU A 438 9.49 20.22 -16.82
C LEU A 438 10.33 19.89 -15.59
N TRP A 439 11.19 18.86 -15.63
CA TRP A 439 12.09 18.52 -14.51
C TRP A 439 12.91 19.73 -14.06
N LYS A 440 13.53 20.44 -15.01
CA LYS A 440 14.31 21.65 -14.75
C LYS A 440 13.44 22.78 -14.21
N SER A 441 12.24 22.97 -14.76
CA SER A 441 11.29 23.98 -14.28
C SER A 441 10.87 23.72 -12.83
N VAL A 442 10.53 22.47 -12.49
CA VAL A 442 10.19 22.10 -11.10
C VAL A 442 11.37 22.31 -10.16
N ALA A 443 12.59 21.93 -10.59
CA ALA A 443 13.80 22.15 -9.81
C ALA A 443 14.03 23.65 -9.51
N ALA A 444 13.82 24.52 -10.50
CA ALA A 444 13.94 25.97 -10.34
C ALA A 444 12.88 26.55 -9.38
N GLU A 445 11.63 26.06 -9.47
CA GLU A 445 10.50 26.51 -8.65
C GLU A 445 10.63 26.16 -7.16
N ARG A 446 11.35 25.08 -6.81
CA ARG A 446 11.60 24.73 -5.40
C ARG A 446 12.48 25.75 -4.68
N GLY A 447 13.35 26.44 -5.42
CA GLY A 447 14.29 27.41 -4.86
C GLY A 447 15.09 26.86 -3.66
N PRO A 448 15.54 27.73 -2.74
CA PRO A 448 16.27 27.32 -1.54
C PRO A 448 15.43 26.53 -0.52
N ALA A 449 14.11 26.69 -0.54
CA ALA A 449 13.21 26.06 0.42
C ALA A 449 13.01 24.56 0.14
N GLY A 450 13.28 24.10 -1.09
CA GLY A 450 13.23 22.67 -1.47
C GLY A 450 11.83 22.09 -1.63
N GLU A 451 10.79 22.72 -1.08
CA GLU A 451 9.41 22.22 -1.09
C GLU A 451 8.49 23.00 -2.05
N LEU A 452 7.56 22.28 -2.68
CA LEU A 452 6.50 22.88 -3.48
C LEU A 452 5.24 23.08 -2.62
N SER A 453 4.58 24.22 -2.77
CA SER A 453 3.21 24.35 -2.25
C SER A 453 2.27 23.39 -2.98
N GLN A 454 1.21 22.93 -2.32
CA GLN A 454 0.24 22.01 -2.92
C GLN A 454 -0.40 22.56 -4.21
N ALA A 455 -0.74 23.85 -4.22
CA ALA A 455 -1.29 24.51 -5.40
C ALA A 455 -0.29 24.51 -6.57
N LYS A 456 0.98 24.78 -6.28
CA LYS A 456 2.04 24.77 -7.29
C LYS A 456 2.31 23.35 -7.82
N ALA A 457 2.39 22.35 -6.95
CA ALA A 457 2.56 20.95 -7.35
C ALA A 457 1.42 20.49 -8.28
N ARG A 458 0.16 20.85 -7.98
CA ARG A 458 -1.01 20.55 -8.84
C ARG A 458 -0.92 21.24 -10.20
N SER A 459 -0.50 22.51 -10.24
CA SER A 459 -0.35 23.26 -11.49
C SER A 459 0.75 22.67 -12.38
N LEU A 460 1.90 22.32 -11.80
CA LEU A 460 3.00 21.68 -12.53
C LEU A 460 2.61 20.28 -13.02
N TRP A 461 1.90 19.50 -12.20
CA TRP A 461 1.36 18.21 -12.59
C TRP A 461 0.35 18.30 -13.74
N ALA A 462 -0.57 19.27 -13.69
CA ALA A 462 -1.50 19.51 -14.79
C ALA A 462 -0.78 19.85 -16.10
N SER A 463 0.31 20.63 -16.02
CA SER A 463 1.17 20.95 -17.17
C SER A 463 1.84 19.68 -17.71
N MET A 464 2.39 18.82 -16.83
CA MET A 464 2.96 17.52 -17.19
C MET A 464 1.98 16.64 -17.97
N VAL A 465 0.75 16.52 -17.46
CA VAL A 465 -0.31 15.72 -18.06
C VAL A 465 -0.68 16.24 -19.45
N ALA A 466 -0.78 17.56 -19.60
CA ALA A 466 -1.14 18.20 -20.86
C ALA A 466 -0.03 18.11 -21.93
N GLU A 467 1.23 18.32 -21.53
CA GLU A 467 2.38 18.36 -22.45
C GLU A 467 2.91 16.96 -22.82
N ILE A 468 2.65 15.96 -21.98
CA ILE A 468 3.23 14.61 -22.10
C ILE A 468 2.11 13.54 -22.06
N PRO A 469 1.14 13.56 -22.99
CA PRO A 469 0.05 12.59 -22.97
C PRO A 469 0.52 11.13 -23.09
N ALA A 470 1.61 10.90 -23.85
CA ALA A 470 2.19 9.56 -24.04
C ALA A 470 2.82 8.96 -22.77
N GLY A 471 3.09 9.77 -21.75
CA GLY A 471 3.62 9.28 -20.47
C GLY A 471 2.54 8.89 -19.47
N GLN A 472 1.28 9.23 -19.72
CA GLN A 472 0.20 8.95 -18.78
C GLN A 472 -0.04 7.45 -18.68
N VAL A 473 -0.12 6.95 -17.45
CA VAL A 473 -0.39 5.54 -17.17
C VAL A 473 -1.34 5.42 -15.99
N SER A 474 -2.33 4.55 -16.13
CA SER A 474 -3.27 4.19 -15.08
C SER A 474 -2.90 2.85 -14.46
N VAL A 475 -3.13 2.69 -13.16
CA VAL A 475 -3.16 1.36 -12.52
C VAL A 475 -4.16 0.54 -13.33
N PRO A 476 -3.84 -0.64 -13.87
CA PRO A 476 -4.79 -1.33 -14.74
C PRO A 476 -5.93 -1.93 -13.91
N ALA A 477 -7.13 -1.95 -14.48
CA ALA A 477 -8.26 -2.69 -13.89
C ALA A 477 -8.11 -4.19 -14.23
N PRO A 478 -8.81 -5.09 -13.52
CA PRO A 478 -8.86 -6.50 -13.91
C PRO A 478 -9.22 -6.67 -15.38
N GLY A 479 -8.52 -7.57 -16.07
CA GLY A 479 -8.79 -7.90 -17.47
C GLY A 479 -8.39 -6.85 -18.51
N VAL A 480 -7.92 -5.66 -18.12
CA VAL A 480 -7.45 -4.64 -19.08
C VAL A 480 -6.19 -5.12 -19.81
N CYS A 481 -5.28 -5.76 -19.07
CA CYS A 481 -4.05 -6.31 -19.61
C CYS A 481 -4.03 -7.83 -19.48
N SER A 482 -3.81 -8.52 -20.60
CA SER A 482 -3.71 -9.98 -20.65
C SER A 482 -2.51 -10.51 -19.84
N ASP A 483 -1.43 -9.74 -19.76
CA ASP A 483 -0.22 -10.08 -19.03
C ASP A 483 -0.02 -9.16 -17.81
N TRP A 484 -0.85 -9.37 -16.81
CA TRP A 484 -0.80 -8.58 -15.58
C TRP A 484 0.56 -8.63 -14.84
N SER A 485 1.29 -9.74 -15.00
CA SER A 485 2.62 -9.93 -14.43
C SER A 485 3.65 -8.94 -14.99
N ARG A 486 3.64 -8.69 -16.31
CA ARG A 486 4.61 -7.80 -16.96
C ARG A 486 4.11 -6.39 -17.21
N CYS A 487 2.80 -6.15 -17.10
CA CYS A 487 2.25 -4.83 -17.31
C CYS A 487 2.27 -4.00 -16.02
N ILE A 488 2.71 -2.76 -16.15
CA ILE A 488 2.76 -1.77 -15.06
C ILE A 488 1.54 -0.83 -15.07
N GLY A 489 0.74 -0.87 -16.13
CA GLY A 489 -0.34 0.06 -16.33
C GLY A 489 -1.00 -0.03 -17.69
N ALA A 490 -2.00 0.82 -17.91
CA ALA A 490 -2.60 1.06 -19.21
C ALA A 490 -2.51 2.56 -19.56
N ALA A 491 -2.16 2.85 -20.81
CA ALA A 491 -2.17 4.19 -21.40
C ALA A 491 -3.61 4.72 -21.51
N PRO A 492 -3.83 6.04 -21.74
CA PRO A 492 -5.16 6.63 -21.80
C PRO A 492 -6.09 6.00 -22.85
N HIS A 493 -5.53 5.43 -23.91
CA HIS A 493 -6.28 4.75 -24.98
C HIS A 493 -6.56 3.27 -24.69
N GLY A 494 -6.19 2.77 -23.51
CA GLY A 494 -6.40 1.38 -23.09
C GLY A 494 -5.26 0.41 -23.48
N GLU A 495 -4.24 0.87 -24.19
CA GLU A 495 -3.07 0.06 -24.53
C GLU A 495 -2.26 -0.27 -23.27
N CYS A 496 -1.88 -1.55 -23.12
CA CYS A 496 -1.11 -1.99 -21.97
C CYS A 496 0.36 -1.59 -22.08
N VAL A 497 0.87 -1.01 -21.00
CA VAL A 497 2.27 -0.65 -20.83
C VAL A 497 2.98 -1.77 -20.07
N CYS A 498 3.85 -2.50 -20.76
CA CYS A 498 4.45 -3.73 -20.27
C CYS A 498 5.92 -3.85 -20.66
N TYR A 499 6.67 -4.66 -19.92
CA TYR A 499 8.02 -5.07 -20.31
C TYR A 499 8.00 -5.92 -21.58
N ARG A 500 8.97 -5.69 -22.49
CA ARG A 500 9.14 -6.50 -23.71
C ARG A 500 9.62 -7.92 -23.35
N SER A 501 9.15 -8.93 -24.08
CA SER A 501 9.48 -10.35 -23.84
C SER A 501 10.95 -10.68 -24.05
N GLU A 502 11.58 -10.07 -25.06
CA GLU A 502 12.93 -10.39 -25.53
C GLU A 502 14.03 -10.12 -24.48
N ARG A 503 13.73 -9.34 -23.44
CA ARG A 503 14.73 -8.99 -22.43
C ARG A 503 14.89 -10.05 -21.33
N LEU A 504 13.91 -10.94 -21.18
CA LEU A 504 13.94 -11.97 -20.14
C LEU A 504 14.98 -13.07 -20.44
N GLU A 505 15.35 -13.26 -21.71
CA GLU A 505 16.31 -14.30 -22.08
C GLU A 505 17.78 -13.83 -21.98
N GLY A 506 18.02 -12.51 -21.96
CA GLY A 506 19.37 -11.92 -22.05
C GLY A 506 20.03 -11.53 -20.71
N PHE A 507 19.31 -11.62 -19.59
CA PHE A 507 19.83 -11.27 -18.25
C PHE A 507 20.39 -12.48 -17.48
N PHE A 508 20.25 -13.71 -18.01
CA PHE A 508 20.66 -14.96 -17.36
C PHE A 508 21.97 -15.57 -17.92
N VAL A 509 22.89 -14.77 -18.44
CA VAL A 509 24.20 -15.27 -18.95
C VAL A 509 25.38 -14.70 -18.16
#